data_AF-A0A8S3IMD4-F1
#
_entry.id   AF-A0A8S3IMD4-F1
#
_cell.length_a   1.000
_cell.length_b   1.000
_cell.length_c   1.000
_cell.angle_alpha   90.00
_cell.angle_beta   90.00
_cell.angle_gamma   90.00
#
_symmetry.space_group_name_H-M   'P 1'
#
loop_
_entity.id
_entity.type
_entity.pdbx_description
1 polymer ?
#
loop_
_entity_poly.entity_id
_entity_poly.type
_entity_poly.pdbx_seq_one_letter_code
_entity_poly.pdbx_strand_id
1 'polypeptide(L)'
;DLYSFGNNEIGQLGRDAHLEIKDNFSIWLRPCQILSFQEQNILNIWAGGHGFFALTQNSAIHLYACGANSFGQLGHPSKQPIYSPVEIQGFPCL
;
A
#
# COMPACT_ATOMS: atom_id res chain seq x y z
N ASP A 1 -7.42 -0.99 -11.74
CA ASP A 1 -7.26 0.23 -10.91
C ASP A 1 -7.55 -0.03 -9.45
N LEU A 2 -6.78 0.61 -8.57
CA LEU A 2 -7.00 0.61 -7.12
C LEU A 2 -7.10 2.05 -6.63
N TYR A 3 -8.10 2.32 -5.80
CA TYR A 3 -8.28 3.61 -5.15
C TYR A 3 -8.27 3.41 -3.64
N SER A 4 -7.56 4.28 -2.93
CA SER A 4 -7.65 4.39 -1.47
C SER A 4 -8.33 5.71 -1.11
N PHE A 5 -8.66 5.95 0.17
CA PHE A 5 -9.01 7.24 0.79
C PHE A 5 -9.17 7.05 2.31
N GLY A 6 -9.12 8.13 3.09
CA GLY A 6 -9.29 8.10 4.55
C GLY A 6 -8.05 8.57 5.31
N ASN A 7 -7.73 7.91 6.43
CA ASN A 7 -6.55 8.24 7.23
C ASN A 7 -5.27 7.87 6.47
N ASN A 8 -4.29 8.78 6.42
CA ASN A 8 -2.95 8.52 5.86
C ASN A 8 -1.79 8.94 6.77
N GLU A 9 -2.01 9.07 8.08
CA GLU A 9 -0.99 9.51 9.06
C GLU A 9 0.34 8.73 8.99
N ILE A 10 0.32 7.49 8.51
CA ILE A 10 1.46 6.57 8.47
C ILE A 10 1.62 5.92 7.08
N GLY A 11 1.04 6.50 6.03
CA GLY A 11 1.17 5.99 4.67
C GLY A 11 0.27 4.80 4.32
N GLN A 12 -0.75 4.51 5.12
CA GLN A 12 -1.64 3.36 4.90
C GLN A 12 -2.54 3.48 3.66
N LEU A 13 -2.56 4.63 2.97
CA LEU A 13 -3.23 4.78 1.68
C LEU A 13 -2.35 4.38 0.50
N GLY A 14 -1.04 4.19 0.69
CA GLY A 14 -0.12 3.75 -0.36
C GLY A 14 0.02 4.71 -1.53
N ARG A 15 -0.24 6.00 -1.32
CA ARG A 15 -0.11 7.05 -2.33
C ARG A 15 1.22 7.75 -2.09
N ASP A 16 2.07 7.87 -3.12
CA ASP A 16 3.38 8.50 -3.00
C ASP A 16 3.28 9.85 -2.28
N ALA A 17 3.98 9.98 -1.15
CA ALA A 17 3.95 11.16 -0.28
C ALA A 17 4.57 12.43 -0.92
N HIS A 18 5.05 12.34 -2.16
CA HIS A 18 5.71 13.45 -2.87
C HIS A 18 4.73 14.50 -3.43
N LEU A 19 3.42 14.23 -3.44
CA LEU A 19 2.43 15.13 -4.06
C LEU A 19 1.48 15.78 -3.07
N GLU A 20 1.54 15.44 -1.79
CA GLU A 20 0.46 15.73 -0.87
C GLU A 20 0.92 16.72 0.20
N ILE A 21 0.63 18.00 -0.09
CA ILE A 21 0.87 19.16 0.76
C ILE A 21 0.44 18.84 2.19
N LYS A 22 1.39 18.95 3.13
CA LYS A 22 1.23 18.60 4.56
C LYS A 22 0.05 19.29 5.28
N ASP A 23 -0.57 20.29 4.66
CA ASP A 23 -1.59 21.14 5.27
C ASP A 23 -3.02 20.95 4.72
N ASN A 24 -3.24 20.05 3.74
CA ASN A 24 -4.59 19.87 3.18
C ASN A 24 -5.13 18.45 3.37
N PHE A 25 -5.48 18.07 4.61
CA PHE A 25 -6.05 16.75 4.93
C PHE A 25 -7.24 16.31 4.05
N SER A 26 -7.94 17.25 3.41
CA SER A 26 -9.09 16.95 2.54
C SER A 26 -8.72 16.14 1.29
N ILE A 27 -7.46 16.15 0.85
CA ILE A 27 -6.96 15.36 -0.29
C ILE A 27 -7.02 13.85 -0.02
N TRP A 28 -6.81 13.45 1.24
CA TRP A 28 -6.85 12.05 1.64
C TRP A 28 -8.27 11.51 1.69
N LEU A 29 -9.26 12.39 1.93
CA LEU A 29 -10.68 12.04 2.00
C LEU A 29 -11.33 11.80 0.63
N ARG A 30 -10.63 12.13 -0.45
CA ARG A 30 -11.09 11.88 -1.82
C ARG A 30 -10.51 10.56 -2.32
N PRO A 31 -11.31 9.70 -2.97
CA PRO A 31 -10.77 8.55 -3.70
C PRO A 31 -9.70 9.03 -4.68
N CYS A 32 -8.49 8.48 -4.55
CA CYS A 32 -7.38 8.76 -5.44
C CYS A 32 -6.74 7.43 -5.84
N GLN A 33 -6.33 7.35 -7.09
CA GLN A 33 -5.75 6.14 -7.65
C GLN A 33 -4.37 5.90 -7.06
N ILE A 34 -4.09 4.65 -6.69
CA ILE A 34 -2.75 4.20 -6.33
C ILE A 34 -2.02 3.85 -7.62
N LEU A 35 -1.19 4.78 -8.10
CA LEU A 35 -0.52 4.67 -9.41
C LEU A 35 0.41 3.45 -9.52
N SER A 36 0.95 2.96 -8.41
CA SER A 36 1.77 1.74 -8.36
C SER A 36 1.06 0.49 -8.90
N PHE A 37 -0.27 0.50 -8.98
CA PHE A 37 -1.08 -0.62 -9.49
C PHE A 37 -1.79 -0.36 -10.83
N GLN A 38 -1.48 0.74 -11.53
CA GLN A 38 -2.18 1.10 -12.78
C GLN A 38 -2.11 -0.01 -13.85
N GLU A 39 -1.02 -0.77 -13.91
CA GLU A 39 -0.82 -1.85 -14.89
C GLU A 39 -0.84 -3.25 -14.24
N GLN A 40 -1.33 -3.34 -13.01
CA GLN A 40 -1.35 -4.59 -12.24
C GLN A 40 -2.76 -5.21 -12.28
N ASN A 41 -2.82 -6.53 -12.50
CA ASN A 41 -4.05 -7.28 -12.36
C ASN A 41 -4.24 -7.66 -10.89
N ILE A 42 -5.03 -6.87 -10.17
CA ILE A 42 -5.28 -7.07 -8.74
C ILE A 42 -6.28 -8.20 -8.56
N LEU A 43 -5.87 -9.24 -7.83
CA LEU A 43 -6.71 -10.36 -7.47
C LEU A 43 -7.47 -10.12 -6.16
N ASN A 44 -6.79 -9.53 -5.18
CA ASN A 44 -7.37 -9.34 -3.85
C ASN A 44 -6.68 -8.21 -3.08
N ILE A 45 -7.42 -7.62 -2.15
CA ILE A 45 -6.96 -6.54 -1.27
C ILE A 45 -7.42 -6.85 0.16
N TRP A 46 -6.50 -6.73 1.12
CA TRP A 46 -6.81 -6.80 2.54
C TRP A 46 -6.34 -5.53 3.22
N ALA A 47 -7.28 -4.76 3.77
CA ALA A 47 -6.97 -3.59 4.58
C ALA A 47 -7.08 -3.92 6.07
N GLY A 48 -6.09 -3.50 6.85
CA GLY A 48 -6.06 -3.62 8.31
C GLY A 48 -5.93 -2.24 8.96
N GLY A 49 -5.81 -2.22 10.29
CA GLY A 49 -5.87 -0.96 11.05
C GLY A 49 -4.89 0.13 10.60
N HIS A 50 -3.73 -0.25 10.06
CA HIS A 50 -2.64 0.68 9.78
C HIS A 50 -1.93 0.43 8.45
N GLY A 51 -2.57 -0.27 7.50
CA GLY A 51 -1.95 -0.62 6.22
C GLY A 51 -2.83 -1.53 5.38
N PHE A 52 -2.34 -1.93 4.21
CA PHE A 52 -3.00 -2.92 3.39
C PHE A 52 -2.01 -3.86 2.71
N PHE A 53 -2.56 -4.98 2.24
CA PHE A 53 -1.90 -5.94 1.35
C PHE A 53 -2.66 -6.02 0.04
N ALA A 54 -1.94 -6.18 -1.07
CA ALA A 54 -2.50 -6.36 -2.40
C ALA A 54 -1.85 -7.56 -3.09
N LEU A 55 -2.67 -8.52 -3.52
CA LEU A 55 -2.25 -9.64 -4.34
C LEU A 55 -2.48 -9.30 -5.80
N THR A 56 -1.45 -9.36 -6.63
CA THR A 56 -1.54 -9.15 -8.08
C THR A 56 -1.12 -10.40 -8.83
N GLN A 57 -1.66 -10.58 -10.04
CA GLN A 57 -1.26 -11.65 -10.94
C GLN A 57 -1.25 -11.17 -12.39
N ASN A 58 -0.08 -10.73 -12.84
CA ASN A 58 0.21 -10.50 -14.25
C ASN A 58 0.81 -11.79 -14.85
N SER A 59 2.14 -11.88 -14.97
CA SER A 59 2.83 -13.12 -15.37
C SER A 59 3.16 -14.05 -14.21
N ALA A 60 3.24 -13.51 -13.00
CA ALA A 60 3.45 -14.22 -11.75
C ALA A 60 2.59 -13.59 -10.63
N ILE A 61 2.46 -14.30 -9.51
CA ILE A 61 1.77 -13.82 -8.32
C ILE A 61 2.75 -12.98 -7.50
N HIS A 62 2.34 -11.76 -7.16
CA HIS A 62 3.10 -10.85 -6.30
C HIS A 62 2.23 -10.37 -5.14
N LEU A 63 2.84 -10.24 -3.96
CA LEU A 63 2.21 -9.62 -2.80
C LEU A 63 2.87 -8.27 -2.54
N TYR A 64 2.05 -7.23 -2.45
CA TYR A 64 2.48 -5.89 -2.08
C TYR A 64 1.92 -5.51 -0.72
N ALA A 65 2.63 -4.66 0.02
CA ALA A 65 2.13 -4.08 1.27
C ALA A 65 2.58 -2.63 1.47
N CYS A 66 1.79 -1.86 2.23
CA CYS A 66 2.19 -0.54 2.73
C CYS A 66 1.51 -0.24 4.08
N GLY A 67 1.98 0.81 4.77
CA GLY A 67 1.48 1.28 6.05
C GLY A 67 2.49 1.13 7.21
N ALA A 68 2.00 0.98 8.44
CA ALA A 68 2.84 0.79 9.62
C ALA A 68 3.62 -0.53 9.54
N ASN A 69 4.90 -0.47 9.91
CA ASN A 69 5.73 -1.67 10.03
C ASN A 69 6.58 -1.73 11.31
N SER A 70 6.23 -0.98 12.36
CA SER A 70 7.03 -0.91 13.59
C SER A 70 7.23 -2.26 14.30
N PHE A 71 6.34 -3.23 14.05
CA PHE A 71 6.43 -4.60 14.56
C PHE A 71 6.83 -5.63 13.50
N GLY A 72 7.12 -5.21 12.27
CA GLY A 72 7.36 -6.12 11.15
C GLY A 72 6.10 -6.72 10.55
N GLN A 73 4.92 -6.16 10.84
CA GLN A 73 3.63 -6.70 10.41
C GLN A 73 3.44 -6.75 8.88
N LEU A 74 4.20 -5.99 8.10
CA LEU A 74 4.15 -6.01 6.63
C LEU A 74 5.01 -7.13 6.02
N GLY A 75 5.84 -7.82 6.81
CA GLY A 75 6.79 -8.81 6.29
C GLY A 75 7.99 -8.23 5.53
N HIS A 76 8.17 -6.90 5.57
CA HIS A 76 9.32 -6.20 5.00
C HIS A 76 10.48 -6.08 6.03
N PRO A 77 11.76 -6.17 5.63
CA PRO A 77 12.90 -6.18 6.56
C PRO A 77 13.10 -4.89 7.36
N SER A 78 12.67 -3.74 6.82
CA SER A 78 12.70 -2.46 7.57
C SER A 78 11.55 -2.39 8.57
N LYS A 79 11.82 -1.94 9.81
CA LYS A 79 10.77 -1.63 10.80
C LYS A 79 10.17 -0.22 10.68
N GLN A 80 10.50 0.52 9.61
CA GLN A 80 9.94 1.84 9.35
C GLN A 80 8.59 1.73 8.60
N PRO A 81 7.68 2.70 8.76
CA PRO A 81 6.49 2.79 7.92
C PRO A 81 6.85 2.83 6.44
N ILE A 82 6.01 2.21 5.62
CA ILE A 82 6.17 2.13 4.17
C ILE A 82 5.03 2.92 3.53
N TYR A 83 5.36 4.05 2.93
CA TYR A 83 4.36 5.02 2.43
C TYR A 83 3.83 4.70 1.03
N SER A 84 4.55 3.88 0.28
CA SER A 84 4.19 3.43 -1.06
C SER A 84 4.23 1.90 -1.09
N PRO A 85 3.32 1.21 -1.83
CA PRO A 85 3.31 -0.24 -1.90
C PRO A 85 4.66 -0.80 -2.32
N VAL A 86 5.20 -1.71 -1.51
CA VAL A 86 6.42 -2.46 -1.84
C VAL A 86 6.10 -3.93 -1.98
N GLU A 87 6.78 -4.59 -2.91
CA GLU A 87 6.68 -6.03 -3.07
C GLU A 87 7.33 -6.73 -1.87
N ILE A 88 6.60 -7.67 -1.26
CA ILE A 88 7.08 -8.47 -0.15
C ILE A 88 7.79 -9.70 -0.70
N GLN A 89 9.10 -9.73 -0.48
CA GLN A 89 9.97 -10.84 -0.88
C GLN A 89 9.75 -12.06 0.03
N GLY A 90 10.06 -13.24 -0.48
CA GLY A 90 9.93 -14.46 0.33
C GLY A 90 8.49 -14.91 0.54
N PHE A 91 7.60 -14.55 -0.39
CA PHE A 91 6.23 -15.08 -0.48
C PHE A 91 6.10 -16.31 -1.42
N PRO A 92 6.85 -17.43 -1.26
CA PRO A 92 6.49 -18.68 -1.89
C PRO A 92 6.03 -19.71 -0.85
N CYS A 93 4.72 -19.95 -0.80
CA CYS A 93 4.18 -21.30 -0.59
C CYS A 93 2.72 -21.32 -1.05
N LEU A 94 2.51 -21.73 -2.29
CA LEU A 94 1.29 -22.41 -2.74
C LEU A 94 1.73 -23.80 -3.23
#